data_AF-A0A511ZCA8-F1
#
_entry.id   AF-A0A511ZCA8-F1
#
_cell.length_a   1.000
_cell.length_b   1.000
_cell.length_c   1.000
_cell.angle_alpha   90.00
_cell.angle_beta   90.00
_cell.angle_gamma   90.00
#
_symmetry.space_group_name_H-M   'P 1'
#
loop_
_entity.id
_entity.type
_entity.pdbx_description
1 polymer ?
#
loop_
_entity_poly.entity_id
_entity_poly.type
_entity_poly.pdbx_seq_one_letter_code
_entity_poly.pdbx_strand_id
1 'polypeptide(L)'
;MSNEIMRYLPEEVPDHLFTQNRLNRMGLATTGEHVAYVSYPEQKREYKLFDINNTRKRQKQKGFSLVVKDLTVEQILEERKHELEIRRRQFG
;
A
#
# COMPACT_ATOMS: atom_id res chain seq x y z
N MET A 1 -6.78 9.28 -25.57
CA MET A 1 -7.66 8.94 -24.45
C MET A 1 -6.89 9.23 -23.19
N SER A 2 -7.24 10.31 -22.48
CA SER A 2 -6.59 10.67 -21.23
C SER A 2 -6.95 9.62 -20.19
N ASN A 3 -6.06 8.68 -19.91
CA ASN A 3 -6.18 7.81 -18.75
C ASN A 3 -6.01 8.70 -17.52
N GLU A 4 -7.10 9.29 -17.05
CA GLU A 4 -7.13 10.03 -15.79
C GLU A 4 -6.94 9.03 -14.66
N ILE A 5 -5.68 8.83 -14.28
CA ILE A 5 -5.33 7.97 -13.15
C ILE A 5 -5.89 8.62 -11.88
N MET A 6 -6.80 7.92 -11.21
CA MET A 6 -7.46 8.41 -9.99
C MET A 6 -6.44 8.76 -8.90
N ARG A 7 -6.67 9.88 -8.22
CA ARG A 7 -5.91 10.33 -7.06
C ARG A 7 -6.81 10.29 -5.83
N TYR A 8 -6.34 9.65 -4.78
CA TYR A 8 -7.05 9.52 -3.51
C TYR A 8 -6.31 10.26 -2.41
N LEU A 9 -7.05 10.81 -1.44
CA LEU A 9 -6.47 11.14 -0.15
C LEU A 9 -6.23 9.87 0.67
N PRO A 10 -5.32 9.89 1.66
CA PRO A 10 -5.00 8.71 2.47
C PRO A 10 -6.21 8.09 3.17
N GLU A 11 -7.24 8.89 3.45
CA GLU A 11 -8.50 8.46 4.09
C GLU A 11 -9.47 7.82 3.10
N GLU A 12 -9.34 8.13 1.82
CA GLU A 12 -10.25 7.69 0.75
C GLU A 12 -9.70 6.52 -0.06
N VAL A 13 -8.43 6.11 0.16
CA VAL A 13 -7.86 4.97 -0.56
C VAL A 13 -8.66 3.70 -0.21
N PRO A 14 -9.20 2.96 -1.19
CA PRO A 14 -9.86 1.69 -0.93
C PRO A 14 -8.96 0.64 -0.27
N ASP A 15 -9.54 -0.29 0.50
CA ASP A 15 -8.78 -1.30 1.25
C ASP A 15 -8.08 -2.35 0.37
N HIS A 16 -8.45 -2.47 -0.90
CA HIS A 16 -7.79 -3.36 -1.86
C HIS A 16 -6.59 -2.69 -2.56
N LEU A 17 -6.38 -1.39 -2.35
CA LEU A 17 -5.30 -0.63 -2.96
C LEU A 17 -4.15 -0.41 -1.97
N PHE A 18 -2.96 -0.83 -2.39
CA PHE A 18 -1.76 -0.75 -1.56
C PHE A 18 -0.59 -0.13 -2.32
N THR A 19 0.30 0.54 -1.59
CA THR A 19 1.58 0.98 -2.15
C THR A 19 2.51 -0.21 -2.32
N GLN A 20 3.49 -0.07 -3.23
CA GLN A 20 4.47 -1.14 -3.49
C GLN A 20 5.22 -1.58 -2.22
N ASN A 21 5.53 -0.64 -1.31
CA ASN A 21 6.18 -0.95 -0.04
C ASN A 21 5.31 -1.88 0.83
N ARG A 22 4.01 -1.59 0.94
CA ARG A 22 3.07 -2.43 1.70
C ARG A 22 2.90 -3.81 1.07
N LEU A 23 2.81 -3.89 -0.26
CA LEU A 23 2.81 -5.17 -0.96
C LEU A 23 4.08 -5.98 -0.67
N ASN A 24 5.25 -5.34 -0.68
CA ASN A 24 6.51 -6.00 -0.35
C ASN A 24 6.52 -6.56 1.08
N ARG A 25 5.96 -5.83 2.06
CA ARG A 25 5.83 -6.27 3.46
C ARG A 25 4.88 -7.47 3.63
N MET A 26 3.94 -7.64 2.71
CA MET A 26 3.04 -8.80 2.63
C MET A 26 3.62 -9.96 1.81
N GLY A 27 4.86 -9.84 1.33
CA GLY A 27 5.47 -10.84 0.45
C GLY A 27 4.83 -10.91 -0.94
N LEU A 28 4.16 -9.84 -1.37
CA LEU A 28 3.49 -9.72 -2.67
C LEU A 28 4.34 -8.89 -3.65
N ALA A 29 4.26 -9.24 -4.93
CA ALA A 29 4.82 -8.49 -6.04
C ALA A 29 3.70 -8.08 -6.99
N THR A 30 3.76 -6.84 -7.46
CA THR A 30 2.85 -6.31 -8.49
C THR A 30 3.10 -7.03 -9.81
N THR A 31 2.02 -7.43 -10.49
CA THR A 31 2.10 -8.00 -11.86
C THR A 31 1.59 -7.06 -12.93
N GLY A 32 0.90 -5.99 -12.55
CA GLY A 32 0.37 -4.97 -13.44
C GLY A 32 0.90 -3.56 -13.17
N GLU A 33 0.39 -2.61 -13.95
CA GLU A 33 0.65 -1.18 -13.74
C GLU A 33 -0.11 -0.65 -12.51
N HIS A 34 0.29 0.55 -12.08
CA HIS A 34 -0.39 1.25 -10.99
C HIS A 34 -1.78 1.70 -11.46
N VAL A 35 -2.78 1.52 -10.59
CA VAL A 35 -4.19 1.83 -10.90
C VAL A 35 -4.60 3.21 -10.41
N ALA A 36 -3.90 3.74 -9.41
CA ALA A 36 -4.21 5.02 -8.78
C ALA A 36 -2.97 5.62 -8.11
N TYR A 37 -3.13 6.83 -7.58
CA TYR A 37 -2.17 7.49 -6.69
C TYR A 37 -2.83 7.82 -5.36
N VAL A 38 -2.04 7.78 -4.28
CA VAL A 38 -2.39 8.40 -3.01
C VAL A 38 -1.57 9.66 -2.84
N SER A 39 -2.22 10.78 -2.57
CA SER A 39 -1.58 12.08 -2.35
C SER A 39 -1.61 12.46 -0.88
N TYR A 40 -0.45 12.76 -0.30
CA TYR A 40 -0.29 13.28 1.05
C TYR A 40 0.01 14.78 0.93
N PRO A 41 -1.01 15.66 0.95
CA PRO A 41 -0.84 17.09 0.72
C PRO A 41 0.08 17.73 1.76
N GLU A 42 0.05 17.28 3.01
CA GLU A 42 0.91 17.81 4.09
C GLU A 42 2.40 17.54 3.83
N GLN A 43 2.71 16.43 3.15
CA GLN A 43 4.08 16.04 2.82
C GLN A 43 4.47 16.42 1.38
N LYS A 44 3.54 16.96 0.58
CA LYS A 44 3.69 17.19 -0.87
C LYS A 44 4.23 15.96 -1.60
N ARG A 45 3.75 14.77 -1.22
CA ARG A 45 4.21 13.48 -1.77
C ARG A 45 3.03 12.69 -2.32
N GLU A 46 3.27 12.04 -3.45
CA GLU A 46 2.33 11.12 -4.08
C GLU A 46 2.98 9.74 -4.19
N TYR A 47 2.20 8.69 -3.91
CA TYR A 47 2.64 7.31 -4.03
C TYR A 47 1.72 6.53 -4.96
N LYS A 48 2.32 5.65 -5.76
CA LYS A 48 1.58 4.74 -6.66
C LYS A 48 0.83 3.69 -5.84
N LEU A 49 -0.42 3.46 -6.21
CA LEU A 49 -1.28 2.42 -5.67
C LEU A 49 -1.45 1.29 -6.68
N PHE A 50 -1.48 0.08 -6.15
CA PHE A 50 -1.63 -1.16 -6.88
C PHE A 50 -2.74 -1.98 -6.25
N ASP A 51 -3.51 -2.65 -7.09
CA ASP A 51 -4.57 -3.55 -6.65
C ASP A 51 -3.97 -4.88 -6.17
N ILE A 52 -4.34 -5.31 -4.96
CA ILE A 52 -3.91 -6.58 -4.39
C ILE A 52 -4.32 -7.80 -5.22
N ASN A 53 -5.45 -7.72 -5.93
CA ASN A 53 -5.93 -8.79 -6.82
C ASN A 53 -5.00 -8.96 -8.03
N ASN A 54 -4.27 -7.91 -8.42
CA ASN A 54 -3.27 -7.93 -9.48
C ASN A 54 -1.84 -8.08 -8.89
N THR A 55 -1.70 -8.96 -7.90
CA THR A 55 -0.42 -9.29 -7.29
C THR A 55 -0.17 -10.79 -7.26
N ARG A 56 1.11 -11.15 -7.24
CA ARG A 56 1.56 -12.53 -7.05
C ARG A 56 2.40 -12.66 -5.79
N LYS A 57 2.35 -13.81 -5.13
CA LYS A 57 3.28 -14.13 -4.05
C LYS A 57 4.71 -14.15 -4.58
N ARG A 58 5.62 -13.47 -3.90
CA ARG A 58 7.05 -13.54 -4.19
C ARG A 58 7.55 -14.93 -3.86
N GLN A 59 8.38 -15.47 -4.75
CA GLN A 59 9.09 -16.71 -4.49
C GLN A 59 10.07 -16.46 -3.34
N LYS A 60 9.83 -17.12 -2.21
CA LYS A 60 10.76 -17.06 -1.07
C LYS A 60 12.06 -17.73 -1.48
N GLN A 61 13.18 -17.01 -1.41
CA GLN A 61 14.49 -17.62 -1.56
C GLN A 61 14.67 -18.65 -0.43
N LYS A 62 15.02 -19.90 -0.79
CA LYS A 62 15.36 -20.98 0.15
C LYS A 62 16.77 -20.76 0.74
N GLY A 63 17.02 -19.56 1.27
CA GLY A 63 18.24 -19.22 2.00
C GLY A 63 17.86 -18.95 3.46
N PHE A 64 18.71 -19.40 4.39
CA PHE A 64 18.51 -19.32 5.84
C PHE A 64 18.28 -17.87 6.31
N SER A 65 17.02 -17.42 6.33
CA SER A 65 16.62 -16.15 6.93
C SER A 65 15.83 -16.48 8.19
N LEU A 66 16.39 -16.16 9.36
CA LEU A 66 15.85 -16.58 10.66
C LEU A 66 14.52 -15.91 11.02
N VAL A 67 14.12 -14.81 10.36
CA VAL A 67 12.92 -14.06 10.71
C VAL A 67 12.34 -13.36 9.48
N VAL A 68 11.42 -14.00 8.75
CA VAL A 68 10.56 -13.28 7.79
C VAL A 68 9.14 -13.79 7.93
N LYS A 69 8.37 -13.14 8.81
CA LYS A 69 6.92 -13.32 8.88
C LYS A 69 6.31 -12.22 8.02
N ASP A 70 5.84 -12.58 6.84
CA ASP A 70 5.08 -11.66 5.99
C ASP A 70 3.87 -11.16 6.78
N LEU A 71 3.56 -9.87 6.69
CA LEU A 71 2.40 -9.30 7.36
C LEU A 71 1.13 -9.70 6.62
N THR A 72 0.06 -9.91 7.38
CA THR A 72 -1.26 -10.14 6.78
C THR A 72 -1.87 -8.82 6.30
N VAL A 73 -2.84 -8.92 5.39
CA VAL A 73 -3.61 -7.75 4.92
C VAL A 73 -4.23 -7.01 6.11
N GLU A 74 -4.79 -7.75 7.06
CA GLU A 74 -5.42 -7.20 8.27
C GLU A 74 -4.45 -6.35 9.09
N GLN A 75 -3.22 -6.83 9.29
CA GLN A 75 -2.18 -6.07 10.02
C GLN A 75 -1.81 -4.77 9.31
N ILE A 76 -1.68 -4.80 7.98
CA ILE A 76 -1.40 -3.60 7.19
C ILE A 76 -2.58 -2.61 7.22
N LEU A 77 -3.82 -3.09 7.21
CA LEU A 77 -5.01 -2.25 7.33
C LEU A 77 -5.13 -1.65 8.73
N GLU A 78 -4.76 -2.38 9.78
CA GLU A 78 -4.71 -1.87 11.15
C GLU A 78 -3.64 -0.79 11.32
N GLU A 79 -2.43 -1.02 10.80
CA GLU A 79 -1.36 0.00 10.76
C GLU A 79 -1.85 1.26 10.02
N ARG A 80 -2.52 1.09 8.88
CA ARG A 80 -3.09 2.21 8.12
C ARG A 80 -4.10 3.00 8.94
N LYS A 81 -5.01 2.32 9.62
CA LYS A 81 -6.03 2.96 10.46
C LYS A 81 -5.38 3.77 11.57
N HIS A 82 -4.33 3.22 12.19
CA HIS A 82 -3.57 3.92 13.21
C HIS A 82 -2.85 5.16 12.67
N GLU A 83 -2.20 5.07 11.50
CA GLU A 83 -1.58 6.22 10.83
C GLU A 83 -2.59 7.33 10.53
N LEU A 84 -3.80 6.97 10.07
CA LEU A 84 -4.87 7.93 9.82
C LEU A 84 -5.37 8.60 11.10
N GLU A 85 -5.47 7.86 12.21
CA GLU A 85 -5.82 8.43 13.52
C GLU A 85 -4.78 9.45 13.99
N ILE A 86 -3.49 9.11 13.88
CA ILE A 86 -2.40 10.04 14.22
C ILE A 86 -2.47 11.29 13.35
N ARG A 87 -2.67 11.12 12.04
CA ARG A 87 -2.79 12.24 11.09
C ARG A 87 -3.96 13.16 11.46
N ARG A 88 -5.13 12.60 11.77
CA ARG A 88 -6.29 13.37 12.25
C ARG A 88 -5.98 14.15 13.53
N ARG A 89 -5.18 13.60 14.45
CA ARG A 89 -4.76 14.33 15.67
C ARG A 89 -3.76 15.45 15.40
N GLN A 90 -2.96 15.36 14.35
CA GLN A 90 -1.92 16.35 14.03
C GLN A 90 -2.43 17.49 13.15
N PHE A 91 -3.39 17.21 12.27
CA PHE A 91 -3.84 18.14 11.22
C PHE A 91 -5.35 18.40 11.21
N GLY A 92 -6.12 17.76 12.11
CA GLY A 92 -7.57 17.93 12.26
C GLY A 92 -7.97 18.88 13.38
#